data_AF-A0A962GRF5-F1
#
_entry.id   AF-A0A962GRF5-F1
#
_cell.length_a   1.000
_cell.length_b   1.000
_cell.length_c   1.000
_cell.angle_alpha   90.00
_cell.angle_beta   90.00
_cell.angle_gamma   90.00
#
_symmetry.space_group_name_H-M   'P 1'
#
loop_
_entity.id
_entity.type
_entity.pdbx_description
1 polymer ?
#
loop_
_entity_poly.entity_id
_entity_poly.type
_entity_poly.pdbx_seq_one_letter_code
_entity_poly.pdbx_strand_id
1 'polypeptide(L)'
;MNKSNIRLPLLILALSVMMPSQFAQASEPVMCTMEAKLCPDGSYVSRTGPNCEFAPCPGEYGGTEPDASSPPDQPPPTDPRPPESVPGGAGGTSPGHPPGPMPPVYEDGQGI
;
A
#
# COMPACT_ATOMS: atom_id res chain seq x y z
N MET A 1 30.43 51.83 -13.48
CA MET A 1 30.48 50.35 -13.34
C MET A 1 30.08 49.94 -11.94
N ASN A 2 28.87 49.39 -11.80
CA ASN A 2 28.20 49.02 -10.55
C ASN A 2 28.49 47.56 -10.18
N LYS A 3 29.56 47.31 -9.42
CA LYS A 3 30.08 46.00 -8.98
C LYS A 3 29.03 45.01 -8.41
N SER A 4 27.80 45.46 -8.12
CA SER A 4 26.62 44.63 -7.81
C SER A 4 26.15 43.72 -8.96
N ASN A 5 26.35 44.10 -10.22
CA ASN A 5 25.87 43.32 -11.38
C ASN A 5 26.70 42.04 -11.65
N ILE A 6 27.91 41.94 -11.09
CA ILE A 6 28.76 40.73 -11.13
C ILE A 6 28.62 39.88 -9.88
N ARG A 7 28.25 40.48 -8.75
CA ARG A 7 28.03 39.75 -7.48
C ARG A 7 26.76 38.92 -7.53
N LEU A 8 25.72 39.41 -8.21
CA LEU A 8 24.43 38.72 -8.34
C LEU A 8 24.54 37.35 -9.06
N PRO A 9 25.15 37.22 -10.25
CA PRO A 9 25.28 35.91 -10.91
C PRO A 9 26.19 34.95 -10.14
N LEU A 10 27.23 35.46 -9.47
CA LEU A 10 28.16 34.63 -8.68
C LEU A 10 27.50 34.06 -7.41
N LEU A 11 26.59 34.81 -6.80
CA LEU A 11 25.79 34.32 -5.66
C LEU A 11 24.80 33.23 -6.09
N ILE A 12 24.13 33.42 -7.23
CA ILE A 12 23.18 32.44 -7.78
C ILE A 12 23.87 31.10 -8.08
N LEU A 13 25.07 31.16 -8.67
CA LEU A 13 25.86 29.98 -9.04
C LEU A 13 26.42 29.24 -7.80
N ALA A 14 26.76 29.97 -6.73
CA ALA A 14 27.20 29.36 -5.48
C ALA A 14 26.04 28.67 -4.73
N LEU A 15 24.84 29.26 -4.75
CA LEU A 15 23.64 28.69 -4.12
C LEU A 15 23.14 27.43 -4.81
N SER A 16 23.22 27.36 -6.15
CA SER A 16 22.79 26.16 -6.91
C SER A 16 23.70 24.95 -6.69
N VAL A 17 24.99 25.16 -6.43
CA VAL A 17 25.96 24.08 -6.14
C VAL A 17 25.84 23.56 -4.70
N MET A 18 25.38 24.40 -3.76
CA MET A 18 25.24 24.05 -2.35
C MET A 18 23.92 23.36 -1.98
N MET A 19 22.96 23.23 -2.90
CA MET A 19 21.71 22.49 -2.66
C MET A 19 21.89 21.05 -3.20
N PRO A 20 22.27 20.05 -2.38
CA PRO A 20 22.33 18.68 -2.84
C PRO A 20 20.93 18.27 -3.29
N SER A 21 20.91 17.65 -4.46
CA SER A 21 19.74 17.10 -5.12
C SER A 21 18.84 16.35 -4.15
N GLN A 22 17.74 16.97 -3.74
CA GLN A 22 16.56 16.32 -3.19
C GLN A 22 15.80 15.56 -4.29
N PHE A 23 16.48 15.10 -5.33
CA PHE A 23 15.97 14.04 -6.20
C PHE A 23 16.03 12.75 -5.39
N ALA A 24 15.19 12.70 -4.34
CA ALA A 24 14.64 11.46 -3.84
C ALA A 24 14.27 10.67 -5.09
N GLN A 25 14.88 9.49 -5.23
CA GLN A 25 14.64 8.52 -6.29
C GLN A 25 13.13 8.42 -6.44
N ALA A 26 12.59 9.19 -7.38
CA ALA A 26 11.21 9.12 -7.75
C ALA A 26 11.15 7.81 -8.53
N SER A 27 10.84 6.72 -7.82
CA SER A 27 10.23 5.57 -8.47
C SER A 27 9.12 6.16 -9.32
N GLU A 28 9.28 6.08 -10.65
CA GLU A 28 8.30 6.62 -11.57
C GLU A 28 6.93 6.13 -11.13
N PRO A 29 5.91 7.01 -11.04
CA PRO A 29 4.59 6.58 -10.63
C PRO A 29 4.09 5.54 -11.65
N VAL A 30 4.14 4.26 -11.27
CA VAL A 30 3.63 3.16 -12.08
C VAL A 30 2.12 3.22 -12.03
N MET A 31 1.51 3.53 -13.17
CA MET A 31 0.07 3.55 -13.33
C MET A 31 -0.41 2.14 -13.69
N CYS A 32 -1.00 1.44 -12.73
CA CYS A 32 -1.68 0.18 -13.00
C CYS A 32 -3.13 0.40 -13.39
N THR A 33 -3.68 -0.50 -14.21
CA THR A 33 -5.10 -0.52 -14.57
C THR A 33 -5.96 -0.70 -13.30
N MET A 34 -7.16 -0.09 -13.29
CA MET A 34 -8.09 -0.13 -12.15
C MET A 34 -8.86 -1.45 -12.05
N GLU A 35 -8.23 -2.55 -12.45
CA GLU A 35 -8.82 -3.88 -12.43
C GLU A 35 -8.77 -4.46 -11.01
N ALA A 36 -9.85 -5.13 -10.62
CA ALA A 36 -9.96 -5.82 -9.35
C ALA A 36 -10.22 -7.32 -9.57
N LYS A 37 -9.51 -8.17 -8.82
CA LYS A 37 -9.72 -9.62 -8.79
C LYS A 37 -10.53 -10.00 -7.56
N LEU A 38 -11.59 -10.78 -7.75
CA LEU A 38 -12.37 -11.35 -6.66
C LEU A 38 -11.62 -12.51 -6.00
N CYS A 39 -11.49 -12.43 -4.69
CA CYS A 39 -10.91 -13.47 -3.84
C CYS A 39 -11.96 -14.48 -3.38
N PRO A 40 -11.56 -15.71 -3.00
CA PRO A 40 -12.50 -16.72 -2.51
C PRO A 40 -13.25 -16.32 -1.22
N ASP A 41 -12.68 -15.38 -0.46
CA ASP A 41 -13.29 -14.77 0.72
C ASP A 41 -14.40 -13.75 0.36
N GLY A 42 -14.51 -13.34 -0.91
CA GLY A 42 -15.43 -12.29 -1.36
C GLY A 42 -14.81 -10.88 -1.40
N SER A 43 -13.59 -10.73 -0.89
CA SER A 43 -12.79 -9.50 -0.96
C SER A 43 -12.25 -9.24 -2.38
N TYR A 44 -11.85 -7.99 -2.67
CA TYR A 44 -11.26 -7.61 -3.96
C TYR A 44 -9.82 -7.12 -3.80
N VAL A 45 -8.94 -7.53 -4.72
CA VAL A 45 -7.53 -7.12 -4.75
C VAL A 45 -7.20 -6.45 -6.08
N SER A 46 -6.38 -5.39 -6.04
CA SER A 46 -5.97 -4.64 -7.23
C SER A 46 -4.59 -5.06 -7.71
N ARG A 47 -4.25 -4.66 -8.94
CA ARG A 47 -2.88 -4.75 -9.47
C ARG A 47 -1.95 -3.80 -8.72
N THR A 48 -0.75 -4.27 -8.38
CA THR A 48 0.29 -3.51 -7.66
C THR A 48 1.69 -3.90 -8.13
N GLY A 49 2.69 -3.12 -7.72
CA GLY A 49 4.10 -3.35 -8.04
C GLY A 49 4.51 -2.90 -9.45
N PRO A 50 5.81 -3.05 -9.79
CA PRO A 50 6.38 -2.54 -11.04
C PRO A 50 5.84 -3.24 -12.30
N ASN A 51 5.32 -4.45 -12.17
CA ASN A 51 4.72 -5.22 -13.26
C ASN A 51 3.18 -5.20 -13.24
N CYS A 52 2.55 -4.46 -12.32
CA CYS A 52 1.10 -4.41 -12.15
C CYS A 52 0.46 -5.80 -12.02
N GLU A 53 0.92 -6.61 -11.08
CA GLU A 53 0.39 -7.95 -10.81
C GLU A 53 -0.65 -7.88 -9.68
N PHE A 54 -1.65 -8.75 -9.69
CA PHE A 54 -2.65 -8.77 -8.61
C PHE A 54 -1.97 -9.05 -7.27
N ALA A 55 -2.30 -8.23 -6.27
CA ALA A 55 -1.97 -8.56 -4.90
C ALA A 55 -2.57 -9.94 -4.52
N PRO A 56 -1.92 -10.67 -3.61
CA PRO A 56 -2.47 -11.90 -3.04
C PRO A 56 -3.83 -11.68 -2.39
N CYS A 57 -4.67 -12.70 -2.41
CA CYS A 57 -5.89 -12.71 -1.63
C CYS A 57 -5.59 -12.85 -0.12
N PRO A 58 -6.46 -12.29 0.74
CA PRO A 58 -6.39 -12.54 2.18
C PRO A 58 -6.40 -14.05 2.46
N GLY A 59 -5.41 -14.52 3.21
CA GLY A 59 -5.25 -15.95 3.53
C GLY A 59 -4.43 -16.78 2.53
N GLU A 60 -4.07 -16.25 1.34
CA GLU A 60 -3.12 -16.95 0.44
C GLU A 60 -1.69 -16.91 0.98
N TYR A 61 -1.30 -15.84 1.68
CA TYR A 61 -0.09 -15.80 2.50
C TYR A 61 -0.50 -15.97 3.95
N GLY A 62 -0.56 -17.22 4.41
CA GLY A 62 -1.03 -17.56 5.75
C GLY A 62 -0.38 -16.71 6.83
N GLY A 63 -1.24 -16.03 7.61
CA GLY A 63 -0.95 -15.65 8.98
C GLY A 63 0.09 -14.56 9.16
N THR A 64 -0.34 -13.31 9.00
CA THR A 64 -0.38 -12.30 10.06
C THR A 64 -0.66 -11.00 9.33
N GLU A 65 -1.88 -10.49 9.45
CA GLU A 65 -2.07 -9.04 9.39
C GLU A 65 -1.02 -8.42 10.30
N PRO A 66 -0.08 -7.59 9.82
CA PRO A 66 0.34 -6.49 10.66
C PRO A 66 -0.88 -5.59 10.74
N ASP A 67 -1.69 -5.89 11.76
CA ASP A 67 -2.56 -4.96 12.46
C ASP A 67 -2.25 -3.52 12.05
N ALA A 68 -3.16 -2.92 11.29
CA ALA A 68 -3.08 -1.53 10.86
C ALA A 68 -3.30 -0.57 12.06
N SER A 69 -2.72 -0.86 13.22
CA SER A 69 -2.70 -0.02 14.42
C SER A 69 -1.43 -0.12 15.28
N SER A 70 -0.43 -0.95 14.95
CA SER A 70 0.84 -0.98 15.71
C SER A 70 2.03 -0.35 14.97
N PRO A 71 2.72 0.66 15.56
CA PRO A 71 3.98 1.20 15.05
C PRO A 71 5.08 0.14 14.93
N PRO A 72 5.93 0.16 13.90
CA PRO A 72 6.99 -0.83 13.72
C PRO A 72 8.21 -0.49 14.60
N ASP A 73 8.13 -0.70 15.92
CA ASP A 73 9.32 -0.59 16.80
C ASP A 73 9.16 -1.23 18.20
N GLN A 74 8.45 -2.36 18.33
CA GLN A 74 8.52 -3.16 19.57
C GLN A 74 8.99 -4.59 19.32
N PRO A 75 10.06 -5.06 20.01
CA PRO A 75 10.47 -6.45 19.95
C PRO A 75 9.36 -7.37 20.47
N PRO A 76 9.29 -8.63 19.98
CA PRO A 76 8.22 -9.55 20.30
C PRO A 76 8.12 -9.80 21.82
N PRO A 77 6.91 -9.90 22.40
CA PRO A 77 6.76 -10.22 23.81
C PRO A 77 7.27 -11.64 24.06
N THR A 78 8.37 -11.78 24.79
CA THR A 78 8.86 -13.07 25.27
C THR A 78 8.11 -13.45 26.53
N ASP A 79 6.93 -14.05 26.38
CA ASP A 79 6.22 -14.65 27.51
C ASP A 79 6.01 -16.16 27.27
N PRO A 80 6.57 -17.05 28.12
CA PRO A 80 6.29 -18.47 28.06
C PRO A 80 4.92 -18.73 28.68
N ARG A 81 3.85 -18.60 27.89
CA ARG A 81 2.48 -18.88 28.38
C ARG A 81 2.32 -20.37 28.72
N PRO A 82 1.92 -20.73 29.96
CA PRO A 82 1.52 -22.10 30.30
C PRO A 82 0.23 -22.49 29.55
N PRO A 83 -0.09 -23.79 29.44
CA PRO A 83 -1.33 -24.23 28.83
C PRO A 83 -2.50 -23.94 29.78
N GLU A 84 -3.03 -22.72 29.75
CA GLU A 84 -4.35 -22.47 30.32
C GLU A 84 -5.39 -23.07 29.38
N SER A 85 -5.99 -24.15 29.86
CA SER A 85 -7.19 -24.77 29.32
C SER A 85 -8.31 -23.72 29.20
N VAL A 86 -8.56 -23.26 27.98
CA VAL A 86 -9.68 -22.37 27.66
C VAL A 86 -10.96 -23.20 27.62
N PRO A 87 -11.94 -23.02 28.54
CA PRO A 87 -13.26 -23.60 28.37
C PRO A 87 -13.97 -22.94 27.18
N GLY A 88 -14.64 -23.76 26.38
CA GLY A 88 -15.20 -23.40 25.07
C GLY A 88 -16.03 -22.11 25.07
N GLY A 89 -15.59 -21.15 24.24
CA GLY A 89 -16.37 -19.97 23.89
C GLY A 89 -17.43 -20.33 22.86
N ALA A 90 -18.69 -19.99 23.16
CA ALA A 90 -19.82 -20.14 22.27
C ALA A 90 -19.59 -19.40 20.93
N GLY A 91 -19.97 -20.05 19.83
CA GLY A 91 -19.81 -19.52 18.48
C GLY A 91 -20.52 -18.18 18.29
N GLY A 92 -19.78 -17.20 17.79
CA GLY A 92 -20.35 -15.96 17.27
C GLY A 92 -20.97 -16.23 15.90
N THR A 93 -22.29 -16.34 15.81
CA THR A 93 -22.99 -16.22 14.54
C THR A 93 -23.03 -14.74 14.17
N SER A 94 -22.09 -14.28 13.35
CA SER A 94 -22.20 -12.98 12.69
C SER A 94 -23.33 -13.04 11.66
N PRO A 95 -24.34 -12.15 11.71
CA PRO A 95 -25.37 -12.11 10.67
C PRO A 95 -24.70 -11.79 9.32
N GLY A 96 -24.78 -12.72 8.37
CA GLY A 96 -24.22 -12.54 7.05
C GLY A 96 -24.73 -11.26 6.39
N HIS A 97 -23.79 -10.44 5.91
CA HIS A 97 -24.10 -9.28 5.09
C HIS A 97 -24.74 -9.78 3.79
N PRO A 98 -25.90 -9.26 3.35
CA PRO A 98 -26.49 -9.67 2.08
C PRO A 98 -25.54 -9.31 0.93
N PRO A 99 -25.46 -10.13 -0.14
CA PRO A 99 -24.66 -9.78 -1.31
C PRO A 99 -25.19 -8.45 -1.88
N GLY A 100 -24.33 -7.43 -1.90
CA GLY A 100 -24.63 -6.17 -2.56
C GLY A 100 -24.92 -6.38 -4.05
N PRO A 101 -25.63 -5.46 -4.71
CA PRO A 101 -25.87 -5.54 -6.14
C PRO A 101 -24.54 -5.61 -6.88
N MET A 102 -24.39 -6.64 -7.73
CA MET A 102 -23.25 -6.79 -8.62
C MET A 102 -23.07 -5.53 -9.47
N PRO A 103 -21.85 -4.96 -9.57
CA PRO A 103 -21.61 -3.85 -10.48
C PRO A 103 -21.87 -4.30 -11.92
N PRO A 104 -22.36 -3.41 -12.80
CA PRO A 104 -22.57 -3.76 -14.20
C PRO A 104 -21.24 -4.18 -14.82
N VAL A 105 -21.23 -5.37 -15.43
CA VAL A 105 -20.15 -5.82 -16.29
C VAL A 105 -20.09 -4.83 -17.46
N TYR A 106 -19.08 -3.98 -17.48
CA TYR A 106 -18.79 -3.15 -18.64
C TYR A 106 -18.15 -4.09 -19.69
N GLU A 107 -18.94 -4.54 -20.66
CA GLU A 107 -18.39 -5.24 -21.82
C GLU A 107 -17.51 -4.26 -22.60
N ASP A 108 -16.21 -4.57 -22.64
CA ASP A 108 -15.23 -3.88 -23.44
C ASP A 108 -15.66 -3.94 -24.92
N GLY A 109 -16.08 -2.79 -25.43
CA GLY A 109 -16.48 -2.61 -26.83
C GLY A 109 -15.28 -2.78 -27.76
N GLN A 110 -14.94 -4.03 -28.08
CA GLN A 110 -13.99 -4.36 -29.12
C GLN A 110 -14.71 -4.27 -30.47
N GLY A 111 -14.55 -3.13 -31.14
CA GLY A 111 -14.96 -2.98 -32.52
C GLY A 111 -14.24 -3.95 -33.45
N ILE A 112 -15.01 -4.57 -34.35
CA ILE A 112 -14.77 -4.73 -35.79
C ILE A 112 -16.12 -4.82 -36.51
#